data_AF-F8PZ72-F1
#
_entry.id   AF-F8PZ72-F1
#
_cell.length_a   1.000
_cell.length_b   1.000
_cell.length_c   1.000
_cell.angle_alpha   90.00
_cell.angle_beta   90.00
_cell.angle_gamma   90.00
#
_symmetry.space_group_name_H-M   'P 1'
#
loop_
_entity.id
_entity.type
_entity.pdbx_description
1 polymer ?
#
loop_
_entity_poly.entity_id
_entity_poly.type
_entity_poly.pdbx_seq_one_letter_code
_entity_poly.pdbx_strand_id
1 'polypeptide(L)' 'RKGASPAHFDMALVIENQEEFEGGLGLAGLLVAQARAVFQFPQQFGVGNHVLVYVEWLTHLHEPDP' A
#
# COMPACT_ATOMS: atom_id res chain seq x y z
N ARG A 1 29.79 -4.98 -10.99
CA ARG A 1 28.43 -5.42 -11.40
C ARG A 1 27.56 -5.37 -10.15
N LYS A 2 26.51 -4.55 -10.11
CA LYS A 2 25.59 -4.50 -8.95
C LYS A 2 24.81 -5.82 -8.94
N GLY A 3 24.94 -6.60 -7.87
CA GLY A 3 24.21 -7.87 -7.72
C GLY A 3 22.71 -7.61 -7.76
N ALA A 4 21.93 -8.58 -8.27
CA ALA A 4 20.48 -8.50 -8.23
C ALA A 4 20.05 -8.40 -6.74
N SER A 5 19.52 -7.25 -6.34
CA SER A 5 18.86 -7.10 -5.04
C SER A 5 17.42 -7.60 -5.17
N PRO A 6 16.89 -8.35 -4.21
CA PRO A 6 15.47 -8.67 -4.17
C PRO A 6 14.66 -7.39 -4.31
N ALA A 7 13.60 -7.43 -5.12
CA ALA A 7 12.65 -6.34 -5.19
C ALA A 7 11.81 -6.40 -3.90
N HIS A 8 12.26 -5.68 -2.86
CA HIS A 8 11.47 -5.51 -1.64
C HIS A 8 10.43 -4.45 -1.92
N PHE A 9 9.17 -4.86 -1.91
CA PHE A 9 8.05 -3.95 -1.92
C PHE A 9 7.30 -4.10 -0.60
N ASP A 10 6.82 -2.99 -0.06
CA ASP A 10 6.01 -3.01 1.15
C ASP A 10 4.57 -3.31 0.75
N MET A 11 3.96 -4.33 1.36
CA MET A 11 2.57 -4.71 1.09
C MET A 11 1.67 -4.01 2.11
N ALA A 12 0.53 -3.48 1.64
CA ALA A 12 -0.46 -2.81 2.47
C ALA A 12 -1.87 -3.38 2.25
N LEU A 13 -2.65 -3.42 3.32
CA LEU A 13 -4.10 -3.57 3.26
C LEU A 13 -4.71 -2.17 3.35
N VAL A 14 -5.48 -1.79 2.34
CA VAL A 14 -6.05 -0.45 2.21
C VAL A 14 -7.56 -0.55 2.29
N ILE A 15 -8.17 0.32 3.08
CA ILE A 15 -9.62 0.49 3.09
C ILE A 15 -9.96 1.34 1.87
N GLU A 16 -10.61 0.73 0.88
CA GLU A 16 -11.05 1.41 -0.34
C GLU A 16 -12.49 1.91 -0.18
N ASN A 17 -13.35 1.08 0.42
CA ASN A 17 -14.74 1.43 0.72
C ASN A 17 -14.97 1.38 2.23
N GLN A 18 -15.05 2.57 2.85
CA GLN A 18 -15.25 2.70 4.28
C GLN A 18 -16.61 2.14 4.74
N GLU A 19 -17.68 2.36 3.97
CA GLU A 19 -19.02 1.91 4.34
C GLU A 19 -19.13 0.38 4.34
N GLU A 20 -18.53 -0.27 3.33
CA GLU A 20 -18.46 -1.75 3.28
C GLU A 20 -17.57 -2.31 4.38
N PHE A 21 -16.43 -1.67 4.66
CA PHE A 21 -15.52 -2.09 5.71
C PHE A 21 -16.13 -1.98 7.10
N GLU A 22 -16.89 -0.91 7.37
CA GLU A 22 -17.57 -0.71 8.66
C GLU A 22 -18.86 -1.54 8.79
N GLY A 23 -19.56 -1.79 7.68
CA GLY A 23 -20.82 -2.52 7.65
C GLY A 23 -20.68 -4.05 7.60
N GLY A 24 -19.50 -4.57 7.25
CA GLY A 24 -19.22 -5.99 7.10
C GLY A 24 -18.51 -6.64 8.30
N LEU A 25 -18.63 -7.96 8.42
CA LEU A 25 -17.77 -8.80 9.26
C LEU A 25 -16.77 -9.54 8.35
N GLY A 26 -15.65 -8.91 7.98
CA GLY A 26 -14.67 -9.62 7.15
C GLY A 26 -13.67 -8.74 6.41
N LEU A 27 -13.28 -9.18 5.22
CA LEU A 27 -12.31 -8.52 4.35
C LEU A 27 -12.96 -7.58 3.32
N ALA A 28 -14.29 -7.45 3.33
CA ALA A 28 -15.03 -6.58 2.43
C ALA A 28 -14.58 -5.11 2.59
N GLY A 29 -14.51 -4.38 1.49
CA GLY A 29 -14.00 -3.01 1.45
C GLY A 29 -12.46 -2.88 1.58
N LEU A 30 -11.73 -4.00 1.76
CA LEU A 30 -10.27 -4.01 1.74
C LEU A 30 -9.71 -4.35 0.35
N LEU A 31 -8.59 -3.71 0.03
CA LEU A 31 -7.81 -3.99 -1.16
C LEU A 31 -6.33 -4.17 -0.79
N VAL A 32 -5.70 -5.17 -1.40
CA VAL A 32 -4.26 -5.37 -1.29
C VAL A 32 -3.56 -4.40 -2.24
N ALA A 33 -2.62 -3.64 -1.71
CA ALA A 33 -1.79 -2.73 -2.47
C ALA A 33 -0.31 -3.04 -2.25
N GLN A 34 0.49 -2.82 -3.29
CA GLN A 34 1.94 -2.78 -3.19
C GLN A 34 2.39 -1.32 -3.19
N ALA A 35 3.18 -0.95 -2.18
CA ALA A 35 3.74 0.39 -2.04
C ALA A 35 5.25 0.38 -2.24
N ARG A 36 5.75 1.40 -2.94
CA ARG A 36 7.18 1.65 -3.10
C ARG A 36 7.48 3.13 -2.92
N ALA A 37 8.26 3.46 -1.90
CA ALA A 37 8.87 4.79 -1.80
C ALA A 37 9.81 4.99 -3.00
N VAL A 38 9.51 5.98 -3.83
CA VAL A 38 10.31 6.32 -5.02
C VAL A 38 11.13 7.58 -4.81
N PHE A 39 10.73 8.43 -3.86
CA PHE A 39 11.46 9.64 -3.52
C PHE A 39 11.20 10.04 -2.07
N GLN A 40 12.27 10.34 -1.34
CA GLN A 40 12.20 10.95 -0.01
C GLN A 40 12.62 12.41 -0.15
N PHE A 41 11.78 13.32 0.32
CA PHE A 41 12.06 14.74 0.25
C PHE A 41 13.30 15.08 1.11
N PRO A 42 14.34 15.73 0.55
CA PRO A 42 15.54 16.02 1.31
C PRO A 42 15.25 16.99 2.45
N GLN A 43 15.68 16.60 3.66
CA GLN A 43 15.43 17.35 4.89
C GLN A 43 15.96 18.80 4.84
N GLN A 44 16.96 19.08 4.01
CA GLN A 44 17.50 20.43 3.84
C GLN A 44 16.51 21.45 3.22
N PHE A 45 15.43 20.99 2.58
CA PHE A 45 14.47 21.85 1.88
C PHE A 45 13.14 22.06 2.65
N GLY A 46 13.00 21.52 3.87
CA GLY A 46 11.80 21.69 4.69
C GLY A 46 11.73 20.78 5.92
N VAL A 47 10.80 21.06 6.84
CA VAL A 47 10.68 20.36 8.14
C VAL A 47 9.83 19.07 8.05
N GLY A 48 9.30 18.74 6.86
CA GLY A 48 8.41 17.59 6.67
C GLY A 48 9.10 16.33 6.14
N ASN A 49 8.80 15.16 6.72
CA ASN A 49 9.19 13.87 6.17
C ASN A 49 8.20 13.45 5.07
N HIS A 50 8.23 14.18 3.95
CA HIS A 50 7.38 13.88 2.80
C HIS A 50 8.03 12.80 1.95
N VAL A 51 7.34 11.66 1.80
CA VAL A 51 7.76 10.56 0.93
C VAL A 51 6.77 10.47 -0.22
N LEU A 52 7.29 10.46 -1.45
CA LEU A 52 6.51 10.12 -2.63
C LEU A 52 6.54 8.60 -2.78
N VAL A 53 5.34 8.02 -2.81
CA VAL A 53 5.13 6.57 -2.89
C VAL A 53 4.40 6.25 -4.18
N TYR A 54 4.92 5.30 -4.94
CA TYR A 54 4.18 4.61 -6.00
C TYR A 54 3.34 3.51 -5.37
N VAL A 55 2.05 3.48 -5.70
CA VAL A 55 1.12 2.47 -5.20
C VAL A 55 0.53 1.72 -6.39
N GLU A 56 0.63 0.39 -6.36
CA GLU A 56 -0.01 -0.51 -7.29
C GLU A 56 -1.15 -1.24 -6.58
N TRP A 57 -2.36 -1.10 -7.10
CA TRP A 57 -3.56 -1.75 -6.58
C TRP A 57 -3.66 -3.15 -7.18
N LEU A 58 -3.70 -4.19 -6.33
CA LEU A 58 -3.59 -5.58 -6.78
C LEU A 58 -4.94 -6.28 -6.83
N THR A 59 -5.50 -6.59 -5.65
CA THR A 59 -6.66 -7.47 -5.55
C THR A 59 -7.60 -6.97 -4.47
N HIS A 60 -8.87 -6.79 -4.83
CA HIS A 60 -9.94 -6.58 -3.86
C HIS A 60 -10.12 -7.87 -3.07
N LEU A 61 -10.16 -7.74 -1.75
CA LEU A 61 -10.42 -8.89 -0.91
C LEU A 61 -11.91 -9.11 -0.81
N HIS A 62 -12.31 -10.37 -1.00
CA HIS A 62 -13.67 -10.84 -0.80
C HIS A 62 -13.65 -11.87 0.31
N GLU A 63 -14.84 -12.29 0.75
CA GLU A 63 -14.97 -13.40 1.68
C GLU A 63 -14.27 -14.65 1.13
N PRO A 64 -13.62 -15.46 1.99
CA PRO A 64 -13.00 -16.69 1.55
C PRO A 64 -14.04 -17.61 0.91
N ASP A 65 -13.64 -18.30 -0.17
CA ASP A 65 -14.47 -19.34 -0.78
C ASP A 65 -14.84 -20.41 0.28
N PRO A 66 -16.09 -20.92 0.29
CA PRO A 66 -16.59 -21.87 1.28
C PRO A 66 -15.88 -23.23 1.29
#